data_AF-A0A7C2E0I6-F1
#
_entry.id   AF-A0A7C2E0I6-F1
#
_cell.length_a   1.000
_cell.length_b   1.000
_cell.length_c   1.000
_cell.angle_alpha   90.00
_cell.angle_beta   90.00
_cell.angle_gamma   90.00
#
_symmetry.space_group_name_H-M   'P 1'
#
loop_
_entity.id
_entity.type
_entity.pdbx_description
1 polymer ?
#
loop_
_entity_poly.entity_id
_entity_poly.type
_entity_poly.pdbx_seq_one_letter_code
_entity_poly.pdbx_strand_id
1 'polypeptide(L)'
;MTEIEIRLFDRPRKLPFRGRSLKTLSSILRREARRPGSWLEKAAEVVETLAAEGWRYRAFTGKNLILAHLKPISSEEMRAYLSRRFGEEVLAHIAVYEATGDGPPPLPKADDELTRELRRLIGAENHQEDLYLGHPPEELSELLLDMSFLAQEALDDVEVSSALERLREEHEQDALYRDLHARYQALSGRTSLGDPAAEEAYWDLFSHMSRRLARLIPALRGFLERRGFSDLCEHEATAFLTAALSQALSYIDTQDDDQ
;
A
#
# COMPACT_ATOMS: atom_id res chain seq x y z
N MET A 1 -6.94 -19.22 -4.03
CA MET A 1 -7.04 -17.86 -4.63
C MET A 1 -7.12 -18.05 -6.14
N THR A 2 -7.91 -17.25 -6.85
CA THR A 2 -8.06 -17.37 -8.31
C THR A 2 -7.49 -16.14 -8.98
N GLU A 3 -6.70 -16.36 -10.02
CA GLU A 3 -6.05 -15.30 -10.80
C GLU A 3 -6.51 -15.37 -12.24
N ILE A 4 -6.65 -14.20 -12.86
CA ILE A 4 -6.85 -14.10 -14.29
C ILE A 4 -5.78 -13.21 -14.89
N GLU A 5 -5.30 -13.60 -16.05
CA GLU A 5 -4.34 -12.86 -16.84
C GLU A 5 -5.03 -12.44 -18.15
N ILE A 6 -5.23 -11.14 -18.30
CA ILE A 6 -5.88 -10.51 -19.44
C ILE A 6 -4.80 -9.93 -20.35
N ARG A 7 -4.61 -10.51 -21.53
CA ARG A 7 -3.68 -9.98 -22.53
C ARG A 7 -4.23 -8.71 -23.15
N LEU A 8 -3.60 -7.56 -22.88
CA LEU A 8 -4.02 -6.25 -23.40
C LEU A 8 -3.35 -5.90 -24.73
N PHE A 9 -2.10 -6.33 -24.93
CA PHE A 9 -1.32 -6.02 -26.13
C PHE A 9 -0.57 -7.25 -26.66
N ASP A 10 -0.42 -7.33 -27.98
CA ASP A 10 0.41 -8.38 -28.62
C ASP A 10 1.91 -8.14 -28.41
N ARG A 11 2.31 -6.89 -28.16
CA ARG A 11 3.70 -6.50 -27.88
C ARG A 11 3.74 -5.68 -26.58
N PRO A 12 4.81 -5.80 -25.77
CA PRO A 12 4.96 -5.02 -24.56
C PRO A 12 4.84 -3.52 -24.83
N ARG A 13 4.03 -2.83 -24.04
CA ARG A 13 3.79 -1.39 -24.08
C ARG A 13 3.75 -0.82 -22.67
N LYS A 14 4.22 0.42 -22.53
CA LYS A 14 4.02 1.19 -21.31
C LYS A 14 2.60 1.73 -21.29
N LEU A 15 1.85 1.42 -20.25
CA LEU A 15 0.59 2.11 -19.91
C LEU A 15 0.92 3.19 -18.87
N PRO A 16 0.39 4.42 -19.00
CA PRO A 16 0.55 5.47 -18.00
C PRO A 16 -0.37 5.19 -16.79
N PHE A 17 -0.21 4.02 -16.17
CA PHE A 17 -0.99 3.55 -15.04
C PHE A 17 -0.03 3.26 -13.89
N ARG A 18 -0.09 4.11 -12.86
CA ARG A 18 0.69 4.00 -11.61
C ARG A 18 -0.20 3.70 -10.38
N GLY A 19 -1.51 3.47 -10.60
CA GLY A 19 -2.50 3.31 -9.54
C GLY A 19 -2.88 1.85 -9.28
N ARG A 20 -3.62 1.59 -8.20
CA ARG A 20 -4.30 0.30 -7.94
C ARG A 20 -5.80 0.33 -8.28
N SER A 21 -6.32 1.50 -8.68
CA SER A 21 -7.74 1.71 -8.99
C SER A 21 -8.10 1.09 -10.34
N LEU A 22 -8.90 0.01 -10.31
CA LEU A 22 -9.48 -0.60 -11.51
C LEU A 22 -10.41 0.35 -12.27
N LYS A 23 -10.98 1.35 -11.59
CA LYS A 23 -11.74 2.45 -12.22
C LYS A 23 -10.85 3.36 -13.06
N THR A 24 -9.66 3.70 -12.54
CA THR A 24 -8.67 4.48 -13.29
C THR A 24 -8.10 3.66 -14.45
N LEU A 25 -7.87 2.35 -14.24
CA LEU A 25 -7.39 1.44 -15.27
C LEU A 25 -8.38 1.32 -16.44
N SER A 26 -9.65 1.04 -16.17
CA SER A 26 -10.70 0.96 -17.20
C SER A 26 -10.84 2.28 -17.97
N SER A 27 -10.75 3.43 -17.30
CA SER A 27 -10.72 4.74 -17.97
C SER A 27 -9.52 4.91 -18.91
N ILE A 28 -8.33 4.46 -18.52
CA ILE A 28 -7.13 4.53 -19.37
C ILE A 28 -7.28 3.59 -20.57
N LEU A 29 -7.79 2.37 -20.36
CA LEU A 29 -8.01 1.40 -21.44
C LEU A 29 -8.99 1.93 -22.48
N ARG A 30 -10.09 2.57 -22.05
CA ARG A 30 -11.03 3.26 -22.94
C ARG A 30 -10.39 4.42 -23.71
N ARG A 31 -9.50 5.18 -23.07
CA ARG A 31 -8.78 6.27 -23.73
C ARG A 31 -7.78 5.76 -24.79
N GLU A 32 -7.14 4.62 -24.52
CA GLU A 32 -6.21 3.97 -25.45
C GLU A 32 -6.94 3.18 -26.57
N ALA A 33 -8.24 2.94 -26.42
CA ALA A 33 -9.07 2.31 -27.44
C ALA A 33 -9.18 3.22 -28.67
N ARG A 34 -8.35 2.94 -29.68
CA ARG A 34 -8.30 3.73 -30.93
C ARG A 34 -9.60 3.69 -31.76
N ARG A 35 -10.46 2.69 -31.52
CA ARG A 35 -11.71 2.47 -32.25
C ARG A 35 -12.79 1.92 -31.30
N PRO A 36 -14.06 2.34 -31.45
CA PRO A 36 -15.18 1.69 -30.82
C PRO A 36 -15.24 0.19 -31.19
N GLY A 37 -15.52 -0.68 -30.22
CA GLY A 37 -15.53 -2.13 -30.36
C GLY A 37 -14.14 -2.77 -30.38
N SER A 38 -13.08 -2.03 -30.05
CA SER A 38 -11.72 -2.61 -29.97
C SER A 38 -11.57 -3.52 -28.75
N TRP A 39 -10.61 -4.43 -28.82
CA TRP A 39 -10.27 -5.30 -27.70
C TRP A 39 -9.99 -4.52 -26.39
N LEU A 40 -9.35 -3.34 -26.46
CA LEU A 40 -9.07 -2.54 -25.27
C LEU A 40 -10.32 -1.99 -24.60
N GLU A 41 -11.35 -1.65 -25.39
CA GLU A 41 -12.64 -1.23 -24.85
C GLU A 41 -13.37 -2.41 -24.20
N LYS A 42 -13.34 -3.57 -24.84
CA LYS A 42 -13.91 -4.81 -24.29
C LYS A 42 -13.17 -5.27 -23.03
N ALA A 43 -11.85 -5.14 -23.01
CA ALA A 43 -11.04 -5.39 -21.82
C ALA A 43 -11.36 -4.40 -20.69
N ALA A 44 -11.66 -3.13 -21.01
CA ALA A 44 -12.09 -2.16 -20.00
C ALA A 44 -13.44 -2.54 -19.36
N GLU A 45 -14.39 -3.04 -20.16
CA GLU A 45 -15.69 -3.55 -19.68
C GLU A 45 -15.53 -4.78 -18.76
N VAL A 46 -14.67 -5.72 -19.17
CA VAL A 46 -14.31 -6.89 -18.35
C VAL A 46 -13.72 -6.44 -17.02
N VAL A 47 -12.75 -5.52 -17.04
CA VAL A 47 -12.09 -5.00 -15.83
C VAL A 47 -13.08 -4.28 -14.91
N GLU A 48 -13.98 -3.46 -15.45
CA GLU A 48 -14.98 -2.73 -14.66
C GLU A 48 -15.97 -3.68 -13.98
N THR A 49 -16.44 -4.69 -14.71
CA THR A 49 -17.36 -5.69 -14.16
C THR A 49 -16.70 -6.52 -13.06
N LEU A 50 -15.48 -7.01 -13.30
CA LEU A 50 -14.76 -7.79 -12.30
C LEU A 50 -14.41 -6.94 -11.07
N ALA A 51 -14.08 -5.65 -11.25
CA ALA A 51 -13.88 -4.74 -10.13
C ALA A 51 -15.12 -4.61 -9.25
N ALA A 52 -16.31 -4.48 -9.87
CA ALA A 52 -17.58 -4.43 -9.15
C ALA A 52 -17.88 -5.74 -8.38
N GLU A 53 -17.37 -6.86 -8.87
CA GLU A 53 -17.50 -8.18 -8.25
C GLU A 53 -16.38 -8.50 -7.23
N GLY A 54 -15.54 -7.52 -6.90
CA GLY A 54 -14.53 -7.65 -5.84
C GLY A 54 -13.19 -8.22 -6.30
N TRP A 55 -12.93 -8.31 -7.60
CA TRP A 55 -11.61 -8.60 -8.13
C TRP A 55 -10.66 -7.43 -7.90
N ARG A 56 -9.39 -7.74 -7.65
CA ARG A 56 -8.35 -6.76 -7.33
C ARG A 56 -7.26 -6.75 -8.37
N TYR A 57 -6.72 -5.57 -8.65
CA TYR A 57 -5.51 -5.42 -9.45
C TYR A 57 -4.34 -6.11 -8.75
N ARG A 58 -3.59 -6.94 -9.48
CA ARG A 58 -2.36 -7.56 -8.96
C ARG A 58 -1.12 -6.98 -9.62
N ALA A 59 -1.04 -7.03 -10.94
CA ALA A 59 0.16 -6.61 -11.67
C ALA A 59 -0.13 -6.30 -13.14
N PHE A 60 0.80 -5.63 -13.79
CA PHE A 60 0.81 -5.42 -15.24
C PHE A 60 2.22 -5.69 -15.80
N THR A 61 2.33 -6.68 -16.69
CA THR A 61 3.63 -7.16 -17.22
C THR A 61 4.08 -6.44 -18.49
N GLY A 62 3.50 -5.27 -18.79
CA GLY A 62 3.71 -4.55 -20.05
C GLY A 62 2.86 -5.08 -21.21
N LYS A 63 2.38 -6.31 -21.16
CA LYS A 63 1.45 -6.88 -22.16
C LYS A 63 0.17 -7.45 -21.55
N ASN A 64 0.27 -7.98 -20.33
CA ASN A 64 -0.84 -8.66 -19.66
C ASN A 64 -1.17 -7.97 -18.34
N LEU A 65 -2.45 -7.85 -18.07
CA LEU A 65 -3.04 -7.38 -16.82
C LEU A 65 -3.43 -8.57 -15.97
N ILE A 66 -2.96 -8.60 -14.72
CA ILE A 66 -3.25 -9.69 -13.78
C ILE A 66 -4.23 -9.18 -12.73
N LEU A 67 -5.39 -9.83 -12.63
CA LEU A 67 -6.38 -9.60 -11.59
C LEU A 67 -6.50 -10.84 -10.70
N ALA A 68 -6.87 -10.62 -9.44
CA ALA A 68 -7.02 -11.69 -8.47
C ALA A 68 -8.30 -11.57 -7.67
N HIS A 69 -8.85 -12.73 -7.31
CA HIS A 69 -10.01 -12.86 -6.42
C HIS A 69 -9.64 -13.63 -5.16
N LEU A 70 -10.02 -13.07 -4.00
CA LEU A 70 -9.70 -13.64 -2.69
C LEU A 70 -10.43 -14.96 -2.43
N LYS A 71 -11.69 -15.07 -2.87
CA LYS A 71 -12.41 -16.35 -2.79
C LYS A 71 -11.92 -17.28 -3.91
N PRO A 72 -11.57 -18.54 -3.61
CA PRO A 72 -11.25 -19.51 -4.63
C PRO A 72 -12.51 -19.79 -5.46
N ILE A 73 -12.41 -19.54 -6.75
CA ILE A 73 -13.38 -19.88 -7.80
C ILE A 73 -12.67 -20.86 -8.73
N SER A 74 -13.32 -21.97 -9.08
CA SER A 74 -12.68 -22.91 -10.00
C SER A 74 -12.48 -22.28 -11.39
N SER A 75 -11.42 -22.69 -12.07
CA SER A 75 -11.06 -22.23 -13.41
C SER A 75 -12.16 -22.55 -14.42
N GLU A 76 -12.85 -23.68 -14.27
CA GLU A 76 -13.98 -24.08 -15.10
C GLU A 76 -15.19 -23.17 -14.89
N GLU A 77 -15.57 -22.90 -13.63
CA GLU A 77 -16.64 -21.95 -13.29
C GLU A 77 -16.33 -20.55 -13.81
N MET A 78 -15.09 -20.10 -13.66
CA MET A 78 -14.70 -18.75 -14.09
C MET A 78 -14.69 -18.61 -15.61
N ARG A 79 -14.22 -19.62 -16.35
CA ARG A 79 -14.28 -19.64 -17.83
C ARG A 79 -15.72 -19.65 -18.32
N ALA A 80 -16.59 -20.44 -17.69
CA ALA A 80 -18.02 -20.48 -18.00
C ALA A 80 -18.69 -19.13 -17.73
N TYR A 81 -18.35 -18.47 -16.61
CA TYR A 81 -18.82 -17.13 -16.28
C TYR A 81 -18.39 -16.10 -17.34
N LEU A 82 -17.09 -16.06 -17.68
CA LEU A 82 -16.54 -15.11 -18.66
C LEU A 82 -17.18 -15.29 -20.05
N SER A 83 -17.30 -16.53 -20.52
CA SER A 83 -17.95 -16.84 -21.79
C SER A 83 -19.41 -16.40 -21.82
N ARG A 84 -20.17 -16.69 -20.76
CA ARG A 84 -21.59 -16.31 -20.66
C ARG A 84 -21.78 -14.80 -20.60
N ARG A 85 -20.90 -14.09 -19.92
CA ARG A 85 -21.05 -12.65 -19.65
C ARG A 85 -20.51 -11.77 -20.77
N PHE A 86 -19.37 -12.14 -21.38
CA PHE A 86 -18.66 -11.30 -22.34
C PHE A 86 -18.49 -11.92 -23.73
N GLY A 87 -18.96 -13.15 -23.93
CA GLY A 87 -18.77 -13.92 -25.16
C GLY A 87 -17.51 -14.79 -25.13
N GLU A 88 -17.53 -15.87 -25.93
CA GLU A 88 -16.45 -16.86 -25.97
C GLU A 88 -15.14 -16.28 -26.52
N GLU A 89 -15.22 -15.27 -27.39
CA GLU A 89 -14.08 -14.60 -28.00
C GLU A 89 -13.12 -13.97 -26.98
N VAL A 90 -13.60 -13.61 -25.79
CA VAL A 90 -12.79 -13.03 -24.73
C VAL A 90 -11.81 -14.05 -24.15
N LEU A 91 -12.17 -15.34 -24.16
CA LEU A 91 -11.31 -16.41 -23.65
C LEU A 91 -10.02 -16.56 -24.45
N ALA A 92 -9.98 -16.15 -25.72
CA ALA A 92 -8.75 -16.12 -26.53
C ALA A 92 -7.70 -15.11 -26.01
N HIS A 93 -8.11 -14.23 -25.09
CA HIS A 93 -7.26 -13.19 -24.51
C HIS A 93 -7.15 -13.29 -22.98
N ILE A 94 -7.85 -14.22 -22.33
CA ILE A 94 -7.84 -14.37 -20.87
C ILE A 94 -7.41 -15.78 -20.49
N ALA A 95 -6.32 -15.87 -19.73
CA ALA A 95 -5.94 -17.10 -19.04
C ALA A 95 -6.45 -17.06 -17.59
N VAL A 96 -6.93 -18.20 -17.09
CA VAL A 96 -7.41 -18.36 -15.71
C VAL A 96 -6.51 -19.35 -14.99
N TYR A 97 -6.01 -18.96 -13.82
CA TYR A 97 -5.10 -19.72 -12.99
C TYR A 97 -5.71 -19.94 -11.60
N GLU A 98 -5.58 -21.17 -11.10
CA GLU A 98 -5.89 -21.51 -9.71
C GLU A 98 -4.57 -21.55 -8.93
N ALA A 99 -4.45 -20.73 -7.89
CA ALA A 99 -3.30 -20.81 -6.99
C ALA A 99 -3.50 -21.99 -6.03
N THR A 100 -2.72 -23.07 -6.21
CA THR A 100 -2.49 -24.13 -5.22
C THR A 100 -1.66 -23.54 -4.08
N GLY A 101 -2.28 -23.37 -2.91
CA GLY A 101 -1.74 -22.56 -1.81
C GLY A 101 -0.65 -23.24 -0.98
N ASP A 102 0.58 -23.29 -1.49
CA ASP A 102 1.77 -23.68 -0.71
C ASP A 102 2.61 -22.46 -0.21
N GLY A 103 2.08 -21.25 -0.32
CA GLY A 103 2.71 -20.05 0.21
C GLY A 103 2.05 -19.59 1.52
N PRO A 104 2.79 -18.99 2.46
CA PRO A 104 2.20 -18.29 3.59
C PRO A 104 1.15 -17.29 3.10
N PRO A 105 0.06 -17.07 3.87
CA PRO A 105 -1.03 -16.22 3.42
C PRO A 105 -0.50 -14.84 3.02
N PRO A 106 -0.98 -14.27 1.89
CA PRO A 106 -0.56 -12.93 1.52
C PRO A 106 -0.93 -11.98 2.65
N LEU A 107 0.06 -11.23 3.13
CA LEU A 107 -0.19 -10.15 4.07
C LEU A 107 -1.26 -9.23 3.48
N PRO A 108 -2.23 -8.73 4.28
CA PRO A 108 -3.19 -7.77 3.78
C PRO A 108 -2.41 -6.57 3.24
N LYS A 109 -2.43 -6.37 1.92
CA LYS A 109 -1.79 -5.24 1.25
C LYS A 109 -2.65 -4.00 1.48
N ALA A 110 -2.04 -2.97 2.07
CA ALA A 110 -2.32 -1.51 2.02
C ALA A 110 -3.75 -0.95 1.82
N ASP A 111 -4.82 -1.74 1.93
CA ASP A 111 -6.21 -1.29 1.83
C ASP A 111 -6.86 -1.14 3.22
N ASP A 112 -6.10 -1.39 4.30
CA ASP A 112 -6.57 -1.10 5.64
C ASP A 112 -6.47 0.42 5.86
N GLU A 113 -7.60 1.04 6.24
CA GLU A 113 -7.75 2.47 6.50
C GLU A 113 -6.62 3.02 7.39
N LEU A 114 -6.21 2.25 8.39
CA LEU A 114 -5.09 2.57 9.28
C LEU A 114 -3.73 2.67 8.56
N THR A 115 -3.41 1.75 7.65
CA THR A 115 -2.16 1.80 6.87
C THR A 115 -2.16 2.98 5.89
N ARG A 116 -3.33 3.33 5.35
CA ARG A 116 -3.50 4.51 4.51
C ARG A 116 -3.30 5.81 5.31
N GLU A 117 -3.89 5.92 6.49
CA GLU A 117 -3.71 7.09 7.34
C GLU A 117 -2.26 7.19 7.84
N LEU A 118 -1.66 6.08 8.30
CA LEU A 118 -0.24 6.08 8.69
C LEU A 118 0.71 6.48 7.56
N ARG A 119 0.39 6.12 6.31
CA ARG A 119 1.11 6.60 5.14
C ARG A 119 1.00 8.11 4.97
N ARG A 120 -0.22 8.65 5.11
CA ARG A 120 -0.46 10.10 5.04
C ARG A 120 0.33 10.83 6.13
N LEU A 121 0.37 10.25 7.33
CA LEU A 121 1.10 10.77 8.48
C LEU A 121 2.62 10.72 8.25
N ILE A 122 3.21 9.53 8.07
CA ILE A 122 4.68 9.34 7.99
C ILE A 122 5.27 9.97 6.71
N GLY A 123 4.49 10.00 5.62
CA GLY A 123 4.90 10.61 4.35
C GLY A 123 4.59 12.11 4.25
N ALA A 124 4.34 12.81 5.36
CA ALA A 124 3.89 14.21 5.40
C ALA A 124 4.78 15.17 4.59
N GLU A 125 6.10 14.93 4.50
CA GLU A 125 7.00 15.76 3.68
C GLU A 125 6.66 15.71 2.18
N ASN A 126 6.18 14.57 1.68
CA ASN A 126 5.74 14.40 0.29
C ASN A 126 4.28 14.85 0.06
N HIS A 127 3.57 15.18 1.14
CA HIS A 127 2.16 15.58 1.17
C HIS A 127 1.95 16.93 1.87
N GLN A 128 2.99 17.78 1.92
CA GLN A 128 2.91 19.10 2.54
C GLN A 128 1.73 19.90 1.98
N GLU A 129 1.50 19.84 0.66
CA GLU A 129 0.36 20.48 -0.03
C GLU A 129 -1.02 20.01 0.48
N ASP A 130 -1.14 18.77 0.97
CA ASP A 130 -2.38 18.22 1.56
C ASP A 130 -2.55 18.58 3.05
N LEU A 131 -1.47 19.03 3.71
CA LEU A 131 -1.44 19.63 5.06
C LEU A 131 -1.62 21.17 5.01
N TYR A 132 -1.49 21.78 3.83
CA TYR A 132 -1.71 23.21 3.61
C TYR A 132 -3.20 23.56 3.62
N LEU A 133 -3.78 23.71 4.81
CA LEU A 133 -5.01 24.48 5.00
C LEU A 133 -4.71 25.97 5.28
N GLY A 134 -3.93 26.60 4.39
CA GLY A 134 -3.81 28.07 4.33
C GLY A 134 -2.94 28.74 5.39
N HIS A 135 -2.16 28.00 6.17
CA HIS A 135 -1.15 28.56 7.08
C HIS A 135 0.10 29.04 6.31
N PRO A 136 0.72 30.16 6.72
CA PRO A 136 2.04 30.54 6.27
C PRO A 136 3.05 29.40 6.52
N PRO A 137 4.02 29.16 5.62
CA PRO A 137 5.05 28.14 5.80
C PRO A 137 5.77 28.21 7.15
N GLU A 138 5.92 29.42 7.70
CA GLU A 138 6.57 29.69 8.98
C GLU A 138 5.78 29.10 10.16
N GLU A 139 4.45 29.31 10.21
CA GLU A 139 3.58 28.76 11.27
C GLU A 139 3.56 27.24 11.26
N LEU A 140 3.61 26.63 10.06
CA LEU A 140 3.70 25.17 9.92
C LEU A 140 5.04 24.63 10.43
N SER A 141 6.14 25.34 10.18
CA SER A 141 7.46 24.93 10.65
C SER A 141 7.59 25.00 12.18
N GLU A 142 6.99 26.02 12.80
CA GLU A 142 6.91 26.14 14.26
C GLU A 142 6.05 25.02 14.86
N LEU A 143 4.87 24.75 14.27
CA LEU A 143 4.02 23.64 14.69
C LEU A 143 4.74 22.29 14.62
N LEU A 144 5.45 22.01 13.52
CA LEU A 144 6.19 20.76 13.36
C LEU A 144 7.32 20.64 14.38
N LEU A 145 8.00 21.74 14.70
CA LEU A 145 9.04 21.78 15.72
C LEU A 145 8.46 21.47 17.11
N ASP A 146 7.36 22.14 17.48
CA ASP A 146 6.68 21.95 18.76
C ASP A 146 6.18 20.51 18.92
N MET A 147 5.55 19.97 17.88
CA MET A 147 5.06 18.59 17.87
C MET A 147 6.21 17.57 17.88
N SER A 148 7.37 17.91 17.31
CA SER A 148 8.57 17.08 17.38
C SER A 148 9.13 16.99 18.81
N PHE A 149 9.16 18.11 19.55
CA PHE A 149 9.54 18.10 20.97
C PHE A 149 8.53 17.33 21.82
N LEU A 150 7.23 17.53 21.57
CA LEU A 150 6.18 16.78 22.27
C LEU A 150 6.27 15.28 21.97
N ALA A 151 6.58 14.90 20.72
CA ALA A 151 6.81 13.53 20.32
C ALA A 151 8.01 12.91 21.04
N GLN A 152 9.13 13.63 21.13
CA GLN A 152 10.31 13.16 21.86
C GLN A 152 9.97 12.93 23.33
N GLU A 153 9.29 13.88 23.96
CA GLU A 153 8.84 13.75 25.34
C GLU A 153 7.85 12.57 25.52
N ALA A 154 7.00 12.33 24.52
CA ALA A 154 6.10 11.18 24.52
C ALA A 154 6.88 9.86 24.46
N LEU A 155 7.97 9.77 23.70
CA LEU A 155 8.79 8.55 23.62
C LEU A 155 9.59 8.29 24.91
N ASP A 156 9.88 9.33 25.69
CA ASP A 156 10.51 9.22 27.01
C ASP A 156 9.52 8.86 28.14
N ASP A 157 8.21 8.92 27.89
CA ASP A 157 7.18 8.48 28.84
C ASP A 157 7.29 6.98 29.11
N VAL A 158 7.17 6.58 30.38
CA VAL A 158 7.38 5.19 30.83
C VAL A 158 6.48 4.19 30.10
N GLU A 159 5.22 4.52 29.84
CA GLU A 159 4.29 3.60 29.18
C GLU A 159 4.58 3.48 27.68
N VAL A 160 4.90 4.60 27.04
CA VAL A 160 5.23 4.65 25.61
C VAL A 160 6.58 3.98 25.36
N SER A 161 7.61 4.33 26.15
CA SER A 161 8.94 3.74 26.11
C SER A 161 8.88 2.22 26.32
N SER A 162 8.11 1.74 27.30
CA SER A 162 7.92 0.30 27.51
C SER A 162 7.20 -0.40 26.34
N ALA A 163 6.27 0.29 25.67
CA ALA A 163 5.62 -0.25 24.47
C ALA A 163 6.58 -0.27 23.27
N LEU A 164 7.39 0.77 23.12
CA LEU A 164 8.41 0.90 22.07
C LEU A 164 9.49 -0.17 22.23
N GLU A 165 9.97 -0.40 23.44
CA GLU A 165 11.01 -1.39 23.72
C GLU A 165 10.52 -2.82 23.40
N ARG A 166 9.27 -3.14 23.76
CA ARG A 166 8.65 -4.42 23.36
C ARG A 166 8.55 -4.56 21.84
N LEU A 167 8.21 -3.49 21.13
CA LEU A 167 8.17 -3.51 19.66
C LEU A 167 9.57 -3.69 19.06
N ARG A 168 10.59 -3.10 19.68
CA ARG A 168 12.00 -3.25 19.30
C ARG A 168 12.47 -4.69 19.48
N GLU A 169 12.27 -5.29 20.65
CA GLU A 169 12.62 -6.70 20.92
C GLU A 169 11.91 -7.68 19.95
N GLU A 170 10.63 -7.44 19.68
CA GLU A 170 9.89 -8.19 18.66
C GLU A 170 10.48 -7.99 17.26
N HIS A 171 11.05 -6.81 16.97
CA HIS A 171 11.59 -6.47 15.66
C HIS A 171 12.91 -7.17 15.36
N GLU A 172 13.81 -7.25 16.35
CA GLU A 172 15.06 -8.01 16.23
C GLU A 172 14.81 -9.46 15.79
N GLN A 173 13.71 -10.06 16.27
CA GLN A 173 13.35 -11.45 15.99
C GLN A 173 12.42 -11.61 14.78
N ASP A 174 12.07 -10.52 14.09
CA ASP A 174 11.08 -10.52 13.02
C ASP A 174 11.66 -11.08 11.70
N ALA A 175 11.50 -12.39 11.51
CA ALA A 175 11.90 -13.08 10.29
C ALA A 175 11.15 -12.59 9.04
N LEU A 176 9.91 -12.12 9.20
CA LEU A 176 9.10 -11.63 8.08
C LEU A 176 9.57 -10.25 7.63
N TYR A 177 9.89 -9.36 8.57
CA TYR A 177 10.54 -8.09 8.25
C TYR A 177 11.84 -8.32 7.47
N ARG A 178 12.72 -9.21 7.95
CA ARG A 178 13.99 -9.52 7.27
C ARG A 178 13.78 -10.04 5.84
N ASP A 179 12.80 -10.92 5.61
CA ASP A 179 12.46 -11.42 4.27
C ASP A 179 11.93 -10.31 3.35
N LEU A 180 11.00 -9.49 3.84
CA LEU A 180 10.45 -8.35 3.09
C LEU A 180 11.51 -7.30 2.77
N HIS A 181 12.38 -7.00 3.74
CA HIS A 181 13.48 -6.06 3.59
C HIS A 181 14.50 -6.55 2.57
N ALA A 182 14.93 -7.82 2.67
CA ALA A 182 15.85 -8.44 1.70
C ALA A 182 15.25 -8.46 0.28
N ARG A 183 13.96 -8.78 0.14
CA ARG A 183 13.24 -8.75 -1.13
C ARG A 183 13.22 -7.33 -1.72
N TYR A 184 12.91 -6.32 -0.91
CA TYR A 184 12.90 -4.92 -1.34
C TYR A 184 14.30 -4.45 -1.78
N GLN A 185 15.34 -4.74 -1.00
CA GLN A 185 16.72 -4.39 -1.34
C GLN A 185 17.18 -5.07 -2.65
N ALA A 186 16.90 -6.37 -2.81
CA ALA A 186 17.28 -7.12 -4.01
C ALA A 186 16.63 -6.59 -5.29
N LEU A 187 15.38 -6.11 -5.20
CA LEU A 187 14.66 -5.53 -6.33
C LEU A 187 15.09 -4.09 -6.59
N SER A 188 15.26 -3.28 -5.55
CA SER A 188 15.67 -1.88 -5.68
C SER A 188 17.09 -1.72 -6.23
N GLY A 189 18.02 -2.62 -5.87
CA GLY A 189 19.39 -2.59 -6.39
C GLY A 189 19.54 -3.04 -7.85
N ARG A 190 18.53 -3.71 -8.42
CA ARG A 190 18.60 -4.29 -9.79
C ARG A 190 17.73 -3.56 -10.81
N THR A 191 16.82 -2.70 -10.37
CA THR A 191 15.78 -2.11 -11.20
C THR A 191 15.92 -0.59 -11.29
N SER A 192 15.48 0.01 -12.40
CA SER A 192 15.42 1.47 -12.54
C SER A 192 14.27 2.03 -11.70
N LEU A 193 14.40 3.27 -11.20
CA LEU A 193 13.32 4.02 -10.52
C LEU A 193 11.96 3.80 -11.19
N GLY A 194 10.98 3.30 -10.42
CA GLY A 194 9.60 3.05 -10.86
C GLY A 194 9.32 1.65 -11.42
N ASP A 195 10.13 0.63 -11.07
CA ASP A 195 9.80 -0.76 -11.34
C ASP A 195 8.62 -1.23 -10.47
N PRO A 196 7.51 -1.72 -11.06
CA PRO A 196 6.33 -2.16 -10.31
C PRO A 196 6.61 -3.21 -9.23
N ALA A 197 7.59 -4.09 -9.44
CA ALA A 197 7.94 -5.13 -8.48
C ALA A 197 8.71 -4.56 -7.28
N ALA A 198 9.60 -3.60 -7.50
CA ALA A 198 10.29 -2.89 -6.43
C ALA A 198 9.32 -2.02 -5.62
N GLU A 199 8.39 -1.33 -6.30
CA GLU A 199 7.31 -0.59 -5.65
C GLU A 199 6.42 -1.52 -4.81
N GLU A 200 6.03 -2.67 -5.34
CA GLU A 200 5.24 -3.65 -4.59
C GLU A 200 5.97 -4.17 -3.34
N ALA A 201 7.26 -4.48 -3.46
CA ALA A 201 8.07 -4.93 -2.33
C ALA A 201 8.22 -3.83 -1.26
N TYR A 202 8.42 -2.58 -1.68
CA TYR A 202 8.37 -1.42 -0.78
C TYR A 202 7.04 -1.35 -0.03
N TRP A 203 5.92 -1.51 -0.75
CA TRP A 203 4.59 -1.45 -0.14
C TRP A 203 4.33 -2.58 0.86
N ASP A 204 4.81 -3.78 0.57
CA ASP A 204 4.68 -4.92 1.48
C ASP A 204 5.45 -4.65 2.78
N LEU A 205 6.70 -4.17 2.67
CA LEU A 205 7.55 -3.76 3.80
C LEU A 205 6.92 -2.62 4.61
N PHE A 206 6.50 -1.54 3.94
CA PHE A 206 5.87 -0.39 4.57
C PHE A 206 4.59 -0.77 5.32
N SER A 207 3.73 -1.59 4.70
CA SER A 207 2.47 -2.02 5.32
C SER A 207 2.71 -2.86 6.57
N HIS A 208 3.74 -3.70 6.53
CA HIS A 208 4.17 -4.49 7.68
C HIS A 208 4.62 -3.59 8.84
N MET A 209 5.56 -2.69 8.60
CA MET A 209 6.07 -1.77 9.62
C MET A 209 5.00 -0.83 10.16
N SER A 210 4.13 -0.31 9.30
CA SER A 210 3.02 0.56 9.71
C SER A 210 2.09 -0.12 10.71
N ARG A 211 1.72 -1.39 10.47
CA ARG A 211 0.85 -2.13 11.41
C ARG A 211 1.51 -2.37 12.75
N ARG A 212 2.83 -2.56 12.76
CA ARG A 212 3.59 -2.74 14.00
C ARG A 212 3.65 -1.42 14.78
N LEU A 213 4.02 -0.33 14.13
CA LEU A 213 4.06 1.01 14.72
C LEU A 213 2.68 1.48 15.21
N ALA A 214 1.59 1.09 14.54
CA ALA A 214 0.23 1.42 14.98
C ALA A 214 -0.09 0.96 16.41
N ARG A 215 0.62 -0.06 16.92
CA ARG A 215 0.47 -0.55 18.31
C ARG A 215 0.93 0.48 19.34
N LEU A 216 1.68 1.52 18.95
CA LEU A 216 2.06 2.64 19.81
C LEU A 216 0.94 3.67 19.99
N ILE A 217 -0.02 3.74 19.05
CA ILE A 217 -1.07 4.78 19.04
C ILE A 217 -1.83 4.84 20.37
N PRO A 218 -2.27 3.72 20.99
CA PRO A 218 -2.96 3.79 22.28
C PRO A 218 -2.11 4.39 23.41
N ALA A 219 -0.80 4.07 23.46
CA ALA A 219 0.10 4.61 24.48
C ALA A 219 0.37 6.11 24.25
N LEU A 220 0.58 6.52 22.99
CA LEU A 220 0.73 7.92 22.61
C LEU A 220 -0.52 8.75 22.94
N ARG A 221 -1.72 8.19 22.71
CA ARG A 221 -2.97 8.83 23.11
C ARG A 221 -3.09 8.96 24.63
N GLY A 222 -2.72 7.92 25.38
CA GLY A 222 -2.69 7.97 26.84
C GLY A 222 -1.74 9.06 27.37
N PHE A 223 -0.58 9.22 26.74
CA PHE A 223 0.34 10.32 27.04
C PHE A 223 -0.29 11.69 26.82
N LEU A 224 -0.91 11.93 25.66
CA LEU A 224 -1.59 13.19 25.35
C LEU A 224 -2.71 13.50 26.36
N GLU A 225 -3.54 12.50 26.68
CA GLU A 225 -4.62 12.63 27.68
C GLU A 225 -4.08 13.02 29.06
N ARG A 226 -2.98 12.38 29.52
CA ARG A 226 -2.33 12.73 30.80
C ARG A 226 -1.73 14.14 30.81
N ARG A 227 -1.24 14.61 29.66
CA ARG A 227 -0.70 15.96 29.47
C ARG A 227 -1.77 17.03 29.27
N GLY A 228 -3.04 16.64 29.15
CA GLY A 228 -4.15 17.57 28.96
C GLY A 228 -4.39 17.98 27.51
N PHE A 229 -3.75 17.31 26.54
CA PHE A 229 -3.97 17.51 25.10
C PHE A 229 -5.18 16.70 24.62
N SER A 230 -6.37 17.09 25.07
CA SER A 230 -7.63 16.39 24.75
C SER A 230 -8.37 16.92 23.52
N ASP A 231 -7.96 18.09 23.02
CA ASP A 231 -8.65 18.87 21.99
C ASP A 231 -7.75 19.31 20.84
N LEU A 232 -6.69 18.54 20.56
CA LEU A 232 -5.84 18.77 19.39
C LEU A 232 -6.66 18.81 18.11
N CYS A 233 -6.41 19.82 17.27
CA CYS A 233 -6.97 19.85 15.93
C CYS A 233 -6.33 18.76 15.05
N GLU A 234 -6.95 18.48 13.90
CA GLU A 234 -6.48 17.43 12.98
C GLU A 234 -5.01 17.61 12.57
N HIS A 235 -4.54 18.85 12.39
CA HIS A 235 -3.17 19.15 12.00
C HIS A 235 -2.16 18.89 13.12
N GLU A 236 -2.47 19.30 14.35
CA GLU A 236 -1.61 19.05 15.53
C GLU A 236 -1.52 17.55 15.82
N ALA A 237 -2.66 16.85 15.79
CA ALA A 237 -2.71 15.41 15.98
C ALA A 237 -1.91 14.68 14.88
N THR A 238 -2.03 15.15 13.63
CA THR A 238 -1.27 14.62 12.49
C THR A 238 0.23 14.85 12.69
N ALA A 239 0.65 16.10 12.93
CA ALA A 239 2.05 16.46 13.11
C ALA A 239 2.70 15.70 14.28
N PHE A 240 1.99 15.58 15.40
CA PHE A 240 2.44 14.80 16.55
C PHE A 240 2.62 13.32 16.21
N LEU A 241 1.60 12.67 15.62
CA LEU A 241 1.68 11.25 15.27
C LEU A 241 2.75 10.97 14.22
N THR A 242 2.90 11.86 13.24
CA THR A 242 3.98 11.81 12.24
C THR A 242 5.35 11.83 12.92
N ALA A 243 5.59 12.82 13.78
CA ALA A 243 6.86 12.97 14.46
C ALA A 243 7.16 11.77 15.38
N ALA A 244 6.20 11.36 16.22
CA ALA A 244 6.36 10.27 17.16
C ALA A 244 6.62 8.93 16.47
N LEU A 245 5.85 8.61 15.42
CA LEU A 245 6.01 7.34 14.72
C LEU A 245 7.26 7.31 13.84
N SER A 246 7.67 8.44 13.26
CA SER A 246 8.94 8.55 12.53
C SER A 246 10.13 8.36 13.47
N GLN A 247 10.13 9.02 14.63
CA GLN A 247 11.19 8.87 15.64
C GLN A 247 11.23 7.43 16.18
N ALA A 248 10.06 6.82 16.44
CA ALA A 248 9.97 5.43 16.87
C ALA A 248 10.50 4.45 15.82
N LEU A 249 10.20 4.68 14.52
CA LEU A 249 10.75 3.88 13.43
C LEU A 249 12.27 3.98 13.39
N SER A 250 12.82 5.20 13.43
CA SER A 250 14.27 5.39 13.47
C SER A 250 14.92 4.71 14.67
N TYR A 251 14.28 4.72 15.84
CA TYR A 251 14.77 4.02 17.02
C TYR A 251 14.79 2.49 16.85
N ILE A 252 13.80 1.93 16.15
CA ILE A 252 13.72 0.49 15.87
C ILE A 252 14.79 0.09 14.82
N ASP A 253 14.99 0.91 13.78
CA ASP A 253 15.87 0.58 12.65
C ASP A 253 17.37 0.82 12.95
N THR A 254 17.73 1.75 13.86
CA THR A 254 19.13 2.20 14.07
C THR A 254 20.12 1.14 14.58
N GLN A 255 19.69 -0.06 15.00
CA GLN A 255 20.61 -1.15 15.35
C GLN A 255 20.88 -2.16 14.23
N ASP A 256 20.12 -2.13 13.13
CA ASP A 256 20.37 -3.02 11.99
C ASP A 256 21.56 -2.54 11.13
N ASP A 257 21.92 -1.25 11.19
CA ASP A 257 23.03 -0.66 10.44
C ASP A 257 24.42 -0.86 11.10
N ASP A 258 24.47 -1.29 12.36
CA ASP A 258 25.71 -1.51 13.14
C ASP A 258 26.20 -2.98 13.12
N GLN A 259 25.62 -3.84 12.25
CA GLN A 259 26.05 -5.24 12.01
C GLN A 259 26.46 -5.49 10.55
#